data_AF-A0A9X7FSE9-F1
#
_entry.id   AF-A0A9X7FSE9-F1
#
_cell.length_a   1.000
_cell.length_b   1.000
_cell.length_c   1.000
_cell.angle_alpha   90.00
_cell.angle_beta   90.00
_cell.angle_gamma   90.00
#
_symmetry.space_group_name_H-M   'P 1'
#
loop_
_entity.id
_entity.type
_entity.pdbx_description
1 polymer ?
#
loop_
_entity_poly.entity_id
_entity_poly.type
_entity_poly.pdbx_seq_one_letter_code
_entity_poly.pdbx_strand_id
1 'polypeptide(L)'
;MVSKITAQEIDSFIAKYHSDSPLVGHGKDFINAQNQYGVSAHYLAAHAILESGYGKSEIAYQKHNLFGLRAYDGDPFKYAKYLPSYGDSIAYNANYVRERYLEESGMYYNGPTLTGMNVKYASDKGWATKIAGIMERIKPFHVEDYTYAKKLPKNPETLDVDALSNEIPYKMYADGSRSNVVSSAAYYQVPYPFNLKIKSRPDVAVEENKVGTVTPGTTIFIYREDPNGWVEFSFEANGEKYWTLKSKLSM
;
A
#
# COMPACT_ATOMS: atom_id res chain seq x y z
N MET A 1 10.80 -6.80 -19.64
CA MET A 1 11.31 -5.73 -20.52
C MET A 1 11.11 -4.41 -19.80
N VAL A 2 12.01 -3.44 -20.02
CA VAL A 2 11.82 -2.05 -19.57
C VAL A 2 10.59 -1.44 -20.23
N SER A 3 9.70 -0.82 -19.47
CA SER A 3 8.64 0.03 -20.02
C SER A 3 9.12 1.47 -20.15
N LYS A 4 8.57 2.19 -21.15
CA LYS A 4 8.80 3.63 -21.37
C LYS A 4 7.82 4.52 -20.59
N ILE A 5 7.13 3.97 -19.60
CA ILE A 5 6.26 4.76 -18.72
C ILE A 5 7.13 5.66 -17.84
N THR A 6 6.66 6.86 -17.58
CA THR A 6 7.29 7.82 -16.68
C THR A 6 6.65 7.77 -15.29
N ALA A 7 7.39 8.21 -14.27
CA ALA A 7 6.84 8.37 -12.92
C ALA A 7 5.60 9.28 -12.92
N GLN A 8 5.65 10.40 -13.66
CA GLN A 8 4.55 11.34 -13.73
C GLN A 8 3.30 10.80 -14.42
N GLU A 9 3.44 9.92 -15.42
CA GLU A 9 2.28 9.23 -16.01
C GLU A 9 1.58 8.32 -14.99
N ILE A 10 2.34 7.60 -14.15
CA ILE A 10 1.80 6.77 -13.08
C ILE A 10 1.09 7.66 -12.04
N ASP A 11 1.76 8.69 -11.55
CA ASP A 11 1.21 9.59 -10.53
C ASP A 11 -0.06 10.31 -11.01
N SER A 12 -0.03 10.81 -12.24
CA SER A 12 -1.18 11.51 -12.85
C SER A 12 -2.35 10.58 -13.06
N PHE A 13 -2.11 9.33 -13.47
CA PHE A 13 -3.17 8.33 -13.60
C PHE A 13 -3.81 8.04 -12.24
N ILE A 14 -3.01 7.73 -11.22
CA ILE A 14 -3.53 7.44 -9.87
C ILE A 14 -4.34 8.62 -9.36
N ALA A 15 -3.78 9.84 -9.42
CA ALA A 15 -4.44 11.05 -8.95
C ALA A 15 -5.74 11.38 -9.69
N LYS A 16 -5.84 11.05 -10.99
CA LYS A 16 -7.06 11.25 -11.79
C LYS A 16 -8.25 10.45 -11.27
N TYR A 17 -8.03 9.22 -10.80
CA TYR A 17 -9.11 8.35 -10.31
C TYR A 17 -9.24 8.35 -8.79
N HIS A 18 -8.13 8.55 -8.09
CA HIS A 18 -8.02 8.55 -6.63
C HIS A 18 -6.96 9.56 -6.21
N SER A 19 -7.34 10.85 -6.21
CA SER A 19 -6.48 11.93 -5.69
C SER A 19 -6.18 11.80 -4.20
N ASP A 20 -6.96 10.99 -3.49
CA ASP A 20 -6.81 10.60 -2.09
C ASP A 20 -5.87 9.40 -1.88
N SER A 21 -5.37 8.77 -2.95
CA SER A 21 -4.53 7.58 -2.85
C SER A 21 -3.17 7.91 -2.22
N PRO A 22 -2.68 7.08 -1.27
CA PRO A 22 -1.34 7.24 -0.71
C PRO A 22 -0.24 6.88 -1.72
N LEU A 23 -0.57 6.34 -2.90
CA LEU A 23 0.39 6.05 -3.95
C LEU A 23 0.65 7.25 -4.88
N VAL A 24 -0.10 8.35 -4.74
CA VAL A 24 0.21 9.58 -5.48
C VAL A 24 1.57 10.12 -5.03
N GLY A 25 2.48 10.31 -5.99
CA GLY A 25 3.86 10.75 -5.74
C GLY A 25 4.86 9.60 -5.63
N HIS A 26 4.41 8.35 -5.65
CA HIS A 26 5.27 7.16 -5.62
C HIS A 26 5.62 6.62 -7.02
N GLY A 27 5.27 7.32 -8.10
CA GLY A 27 5.63 6.97 -9.47
C GLY A 27 7.12 6.66 -9.65
N LYS A 28 7.99 7.39 -8.94
CA LYS A 28 9.45 7.19 -8.97
C LYS A 28 9.88 5.86 -8.37
N ASP A 29 9.17 5.33 -7.37
CA ASP A 29 9.49 4.05 -6.74
C ASP A 29 9.31 2.89 -7.72
N PHE A 30 8.27 2.93 -8.55
CA PHE A 30 8.06 1.96 -9.63
C PHE A 30 9.17 1.99 -10.67
N ILE A 31 9.63 3.18 -11.06
CA ILE A 31 10.76 3.34 -11.99
C ILE A 31 12.06 2.83 -11.37
N ASN A 32 12.29 3.12 -10.09
CA ASN A 32 13.48 2.65 -9.38
C ASN A 32 13.48 1.11 -9.29
N ALA A 33 12.36 0.50 -8.90
CA ALA A 33 12.23 -0.95 -8.84
C ALA A 33 12.40 -1.60 -10.22
N GLN A 34 11.90 -0.98 -11.30
CA GLN A 34 12.16 -1.46 -12.66
C GLN A 34 13.66 -1.47 -12.98
N ASN A 35 14.33 -0.36 -12.72
CA ASN A 35 15.74 -0.22 -13.04
C ASN A 35 16.61 -1.17 -12.20
N GLN A 36 16.21 -1.42 -10.96
CA GLN A 36 16.92 -2.30 -10.05
C GLN A 36 16.70 -3.78 -10.38
N TYR A 37 15.45 -4.22 -10.62
CA TYR A 37 15.12 -5.66 -10.71
C TYR A 37 14.79 -6.15 -12.12
N GLY A 38 14.65 -5.24 -13.09
CA GLY A 38 14.33 -5.58 -14.47
C GLY A 38 12.89 -6.04 -14.70
N VAL A 39 11.97 -5.62 -13.85
CA VAL A 39 10.52 -5.82 -13.99
C VAL A 39 9.87 -4.54 -14.50
N SER A 40 8.90 -4.65 -15.41
CA SER A 40 8.24 -3.46 -15.99
C SER A 40 7.58 -2.59 -14.92
N ALA A 41 7.92 -1.30 -14.87
CA ALA A 41 7.29 -0.33 -13.95
C ALA A 41 5.80 -0.18 -14.24
N HIS A 42 5.41 -0.31 -15.52
CA HIS A 42 4.02 -0.25 -15.96
C HIS A 42 3.21 -1.41 -15.37
N TYR A 43 3.79 -2.61 -15.39
CA TYR A 43 3.23 -3.78 -14.73
C TYR A 43 3.18 -3.61 -13.21
N LEU A 44 4.28 -3.18 -12.57
CA LEU A 44 4.34 -3.03 -11.11
C LEU A 44 3.30 -2.03 -10.60
N ALA A 45 3.09 -0.92 -11.30
CA ALA A 45 2.05 0.06 -10.97
C ALA A 45 0.65 -0.54 -11.09
N ALA A 46 0.36 -1.22 -12.20
CA ALA A 46 -0.94 -1.87 -12.40
C ALA A 46 -1.22 -2.96 -11.35
N HIS A 47 -0.18 -3.72 -10.99
CA HIS A 47 -0.23 -4.75 -9.98
C HIS A 47 -0.46 -4.20 -8.58
N ALA A 48 0.29 -3.17 -8.17
CA ALA A 48 0.07 -2.50 -6.90
C ALA A 48 -1.35 -1.94 -6.82
N ILE A 49 -1.84 -1.27 -7.87
CA ILE A 49 -3.21 -0.74 -7.92
C ILE A 49 -4.24 -1.84 -7.71
N LEU A 50 -4.10 -2.98 -8.38
CA LEU A 50 -5.04 -4.09 -8.25
C LEU A 50 -5.05 -4.70 -6.84
N GLU A 51 -3.87 -5.05 -6.32
CA GLU A 51 -3.74 -5.81 -5.07
C GLU A 51 -4.05 -4.97 -3.82
N SER A 52 -3.84 -3.65 -3.91
CA SER A 52 -4.07 -2.73 -2.79
C SER A 52 -5.29 -1.82 -2.95
N GLY A 53 -5.99 -1.90 -4.08
CA GLY A 53 -7.08 -0.97 -4.40
C GLY A 53 -6.61 0.48 -4.47
N TYR A 54 -5.51 0.75 -5.20
CA TYR A 54 -4.82 2.06 -5.24
C TYR A 54 -4.14 2.46 -3.92
N GLY A 55 -3.57 1.50 -3.18
CA GLY A 55 -2.89 1.74 -1.90
C GLY A 55 -3.84 1.90 -0.72
N LYS A 56 -5.14 1.69 -0.95
CA LYS A 56 -6.23 2.05 -0.05
C LYS A 56 -6.79 0.90 0.75
N SER A 57 -6.28 -0.31 0.60
CA SER A 57 -6.63 -1.39 1.51
C SER A 57 -6.04 -1.12 2.89
N GLU A 58 -6.69 -1.63 3.94
CA GLU A 58 -6.26 -1.44 5.33
C GLU A 58 -4.78 -1.84 5.55
N ILE A 59 -4.36 -2.98 4.99
CA ILE A 59 -2.99 -3.49 5.06
C ILE A 59 -2.04 -2.60 4.24
N ALA A 60 -2.44 -2.18 3.04
CA ALA A 60 -1.62 -1.31 2.23
C ALA A 60 -1.37 0.05 2.90
N TYR A 61 -2.41 0.64 3.48
CA TYR A 61 -2.29 1.94 4.12
C TYR A 61 -1.48 1.85 5.42
N GLN A 62 -1.93 1.04 6.38
CA GLN A 62 -1.34 1.05 7.72
C GLN A 62 0.02 0.35 7.79
N LYS A 63 0.33 -0.57 6.86
CA LYS A 63 1.57 -1.36 6.86
C LYS A 63 2.48 -1.13 5.67
N HIS A 64 2.15 -0.16 4.81
CA HIS A 64 2.79 0.05 3.51
C HIS A 64 2.90 -1.22 2.66
N ASN A 65 1.99 -2.17 2.85
CA ASN A 65 2.10 -3.52 2.27
C ASN A 65 1.11 -3.68 1.12
N LEU A 66 1.57 -3.32 -0.09
CA LEU A 66 0.73 -3.21 -1.28
C LEU A 66 0.30 -4.56 -1.86
N PHE A 67 1.02 -5.64 -1.54
CA PHE A 67 0.86 -6.95 -2.18
C PHE A 67 0.51 -8.05 -1.19
N GLY A 68 0.07 -7.70 0.03
CA GLY A 68 -0.39 -8.66 1.03
C GLY A 68 0.71 -9.60 1.53
N LEU A 69 1.95 -9.13 1.67
CA LEU A 69 3.08 -9.91 2.19
C LEU A 69 2.74 -10.53 3.56
N ARG A 70 2.62 -11.86 3.59
CA ARG A 70 2.23 -12.69 4.75
C ARG A 70 0.85 -12.37 5.34
N ALA A 71 -0.08 -11.86 4.54
CA ALA A 71 -1.47 -11.66 4.94
C ALA A 71 -2.27 -12.98 4.85
N TYR A 72 -2.21 -13.81 5.89
CA TYR A 72 -2.88 -15.13 5.91
C TYR A 72 -4.38 -15.05 6.26
N ASP A 73 -5.20 -15.92 5.65
CA ASP A 73 -6.68 -15.88 5.70
C ASP A 73 -7.29 -15.79 7.11
N GLY A 74 -6.67 -16.41 8.12
CA GLY A 74 -7.23 -16.45 9.49
C GLY A 74 -7.24 -15.09 10.20
N ASP A 75 -6.23 -14.25 9.94
CA ASP A 75 -6.16 -12.87 10.43
C ASP A 75 -5.18 -12.07 9.55
N PRO A 76 -5.61 -11.65 8.34
CA PRO A 76 -4.71 -11.11 7.34
C PRO A 76 -3.96 -9.87 7.84
N PHE A 77 -4.62 -9.03 8.63
CA PHE A 77 -4.01 -7.81 9.15
C PHE A 77 -2.94 -8.11 10.20
N LYS A 78 -3.21 -9.01 11.14
CA LYS A 78 -2.24 -9.41 12.18
C LYS A 78 -0.98 -10.03 11.59
N TYR A 79 -1.12 -10.89 10.58
CA TYR A 79 0.02 -11.60 10.00
C TYR A 79 0.79 -10.81 8.95
N ALA A 80 0.14 -9.84 8.29
CA ALA A 80 0.78 -9.02 7.28
C ALA A 80 2.02 -8.31 7.85
N LYS A 81 3.12 -8.37 7.08
CA LYS A 81 4.35 -7.63 7.39
C LYS A 81 4.13 -6.13 7.28
N TYR A 82 4.77 -5.39 8.18
CA TYR A 82 5.01 -3.96 8.05
C TYR A 82 6.23 -3.74 7.15
N LEU A 83 6.11 -2.83 6.19
CA LEU A 83 7.23 -2.36 5.39
C LEU A 83 7.50 -0.89 5.71
N PRO A 84 8.78 -0.47 5.80
CA PRO A 84 9.11 0.91 6.14
C PRO A 84 8.54 1.95 5.17
N SER A 85 8.46 1.63 3.88
CA SER A 85 7.90 2.51 2.86
C SER A 85 7.14 1.74 1.77
N TYR A 86 6.31 2.44 1.00
CA TYR A 86 5.73 1.90 -0.24
C TYR A 86 6.79 1.47 -1.24
N GLY A 87 7.90 2.21 -1.33
CA GLY A 87 9.05 1.86 -2.15
C GLY A 87 9.62 0.48 -1.82
N ASP A 88 9.73 0.13 -0.52
CA ASP A 88 10.17 -1.20 -0.09
C ASP A 88 9.20 -2.29 -0.52
N SER A 89 7.89 -2.03 -0.46
CA SER A 89 6.87 -2.97 -0.95
C SER A 89 6.93 -3.20 -2.45
N ILE A 90 7.18 -2.13 -3.22
CA ILE A 90 7.31 -2.20 -4.68
C ILE A 90 8.61 -2.93 -5.04
N ALA A 91 9.72 -2.61 -4.38
CA ALA A 91 11.02 -3.25 -4.58
C ALA A 91 10.97 -4.76 -4.26
N TYR A 92 10.36 -5.11 -3.12
CA TYR A 92 10.14 -6.50 -2.73
C TYR A 92 9.34 -7.26 -3.80
N ASN A 93 8.20 -6.73 -4.25
CA ASN A 93 7.38 -7.42 -5.24
C ASN A 93 8.10 -7.55 -6.59
N ALA A 94 8.84 -6.52 -7.00
CA ALA A 94 9.64 -6.57 -8.21
C ALA A 94 10.69 -7.69 -8.16
N ASN A 95 11.43 -7.81 -7.05
CA ASN A 95 12.37 -8.90 -6.85
C ASN A 95 11.67 -10.28 -6.85
N TYR A 96 10.58 -10.42 -6.07
CA TYR A 96 9.83 -11.67 -5.95
C TYR A 96 9.29 -12.15 -7.30
N VAL A 97 8.65 -11.27 -8.06
CA VAL A 97 8.12 -11.57 -9.39
C VAL A 97 9.26 -11.92 -10.35
N ARG A 98 10.35 -11.15 -10.33
CA ARG A 98 11.52 -11.41 -11.18
C ARG A 98 12.04 -12.81 -10.95
N GLU A 99 12.32 -13.17 -9.71
CA GLU A 99 12.95 -14.43 -9.34
C GLU A 99 12.04 -15.63 -9.58
N ARG A 100 10.78 -15.53 -9.16
CA ARG A 100 9.92 -16.71 -9.04
C ARG A 100 9.11 -16.99 -10.29
N TYR A 101 8.78 -15.95 -11.06
CA TYR A 101 7.84 -16.06 -12.18
C TYR A 101 8.43 -15.74 -13.55
N LEU A 102 9.43 -14.85 -13.63
CA LEU A 102 9.90 -14.32 -14.93
C LEU A 102 11.21 -14.95 -15.44
N GLU A 103 11.91 -15.72 -14.61
CA GLU A 103 13.09 -16.48 -15.02
C GLU A 103 12.73 -17.96 -15.18
N GLU A 104 13.30 -18.62 -16.18
CA GLU A 104 13.05 -20.05 -16.46
C GLU A 104 13.38 -20.96 -15.28
N SER A 105 14.37 -20.59 -14.47
CA SER A 105 14.75 -21.29 -13.24
C SER A 105 13.82 -20.99 -12.05
N GLY A 106 12.86 -20.08 -12.20
CA GLY A 106 11.93 -19.68 -11.16
C GLY A 106 10.92 -20.79 -10.85
N MET A 107 10.69 -21.05 -9.56
CA MET A 107 9.82 -22.16 -9.13
C MET A 107 8.35 -22.06 -9.59
N TYR A 108 7.90 -20.87 -10.01
CA TYR A 108 6.54 -20.62 -10.51
C TYR A 108 6.52 -20.26 -12.01
N TYR A 109 7.63 -20.46 -12.72
CA TYR A 109 7.76 -20.12 -14.12
C TYR A 109 6.79 -20.92 -15.00
N ASN A 110 5.96 -20.21 -15.76
CA ASN A 110 5.07 -20.75 -16.78
C ASN A 110 5.09 -19.85 -18.04
N GLY A 111 6.23 -19.20 -18.28
CA GLY A 111 6.41 -18.15 -19.28
C GLY A 111 6.37 -16.74 -18.68
N PRO A 112 7.19 -15.79 -19.18
CA PRO A 112 7.35 -14.45 -18.61
C PRO A 112 6.24 -13.50 -19.10
N THR A 113 4.98 -13.93 -19.01
CA THR A 113 3.78 -13.20 -19.44
C THR A 113 2.76 -13.14 -18.30
N LEU A 114 1.82 -12.20 -18.36
CA LEU A 114 0.74 -12.12 -17.36
C LEU A 114 -0.06 -13.44 -17.28
N THR A 115 -0.31 -14.08 -18.42
CA THR A 115 -1.01 -15.37 -18.48
C THR A 115 -0.19 -16.50 -17.85
N GLY A 116 1.13 -16.53 -18.09
CA GLY A 116 2.05 -17.47 -17.45
C GLY A 116 2.09 -17.27 -15.94
N MET A 117 2.21 -16.02 -15.49
CA MET A 117 2.14 -15.68 -14.05
C MET A 117 0.84 -16.16 -13.40
N ASN A 118 -0.30 -15.96 -14.07
CA ASN A 118 -1.62 -16.31 -13.53
C ASN A 118 -1.82 -17.81 -13.29
N VAL A 119 -0.97 -18.68 -13.84
CA VAL A 119 -1.03 -20.13 -13.54
C VAL A 119 -0.78 -20.40 -12.06
N LYS A 120 0.09 -19.60 -11.41
CA LYS A 120 0.56 -19.81 -10.04
C LYS A 120 0.41 -18.60 -9.12
N TYR A 121 0.14 -17.41 -9.65
CA TYR A 121 0.06 -16.18 -8.84
C TYR A 121 -1.29 -16.03 -8.13
N ALA A 122 -2.39 -16.20 -8.87
CA ALA A 122 -3.75 -15.98 -8.35
C ALA A 122 -4.68 -17.15 -8.67
N SER A 123 -5.64 -17.40 -7.78
CA SER A 123 -6.74 -18.32 -8.05
C SER A 123 -7.74 -17.74 -9.07
N ASP A 124 -7.84 -16.41 -9.13
CA ASP A 124 -8.68 -15.67 -10.08
C ASP A 124 -8.19 -15.81 -11.52
N LYS A 125 -8.96 -16.52 -12.34
CA LYS A 125 -8.68 -16.70 -13.78
C LYS A 125 -8.67 -15.40 -14.57
N GLY A 126 -9.32 -14.34 -14.07
CA GLY A 126 -9.33 -13.01 -14.67
C GLY A 126 -8.18 -12.09 -14.26
N TRP A 127 -7.29 -12.51 -13.34
CA TRP A 127 -6.21 -11.65 -12.82
C TRP A 127 -5.33 -11.05 -13.92
N ALA A 128 -4.86 -11.85 -14.87
CA ALA A 128 -4.04 -11.38 -15.99
C ALA A 128 -4.74 -10.28 -16.81
N THR A 129 -6.03 -10.48 -17.11
CA THR A 129 -6.85 -9.52 -17.86
C THR A 129 -7.08 -8.23 -17.06
N LYS A 130 -7.29 -8.32 -15.75
CA LYS A 130 -7.44 -7.15 -14.87
C LYS A 130 -6.17 -6.31 -14.84
N ILE A 131 -5.01 -6.95 -14.69
CA ILE A 131 -3.71 -6.26 -14.75
C ILE A 131 -3.53 -5.58 -16.11
N ALA A 132 -3.72 -6.30 -17.21
CA ALA A 132 -3.60 -5.73 -18.55
C ALA A 132 -4.56 -4.55 -18.77
N GLY A 133 -5.80 -4.64 -18.29
CA GLY A 133 -6.78 -3.56 -18.38
C GLY A 133 -6.43 -2.35 -17.50
N ILE A 134 -5.73 -2.52 -16.37
CA ILE A 134 -5.18 -1.39 -15.61
C ILE A 134 -4.00 -0.79 -16.36
N MET A 135 -3.08 -1.61 -16.89
CA MET A 135 -1.96 -1.14 -17.71
C MET A 135 -2.45 -0.27 -18.87
N GLU A 136 -3.42 -0.76 -19.65
CA GLU A 136 -4.01 -0.04 -20.79
C GLU A 136 -4.61 1.31 -20.38
N ARG A 137 -5.26 1.38 -19.20
CA ARG A 137 -5.81 2.63 -18.67
C ARG A 137 -4.74 3.62 -18.20
N ILE A 138 -3.62 3.14 -17.65
CA ILE A 138 -2.49 3.99 -17.26
C ILE A 138 -1.86 4.60 -18.50
N LYS A 139 -1.51 3.74 -19.47
CA LYS A 139 -0.88 4.11 -20.73
C LYS A 139 -1.18 3.03 -21.77
N PRO A 140 -1.90 3.36 -22.85
CA PRO A 140 -2.23 2.39 -23.90
C PRO A 140 -1.01 1.69 -24.47
N PHE A 141 -1.16 0.43 -24.85
CA PHE A 141 -0.09 -0.33 -25.49
C PHE A 141 0.18 0.19 -26.91
N HIS A 142 1.43 0.61 -27.14
CA HIS A 142 1.96 0.93 -28.46
C HIS A 142 3.17 0.05 -28.74
N VAL A 143 3.16 -0.69 -29.86
CA VAL A 143 4.22 -1.67 -30.17
C VAL A 143 5.60 -1.02 -30.27
N GLU A 144 5.65 0.24 -30.70
CA GLU A 144 6.83 1.08 -30.86
C GLU A 144 7.53 1.38 -29.51
N ASP A 145 6.79 1.30 -28.40
CA ASP A 145 7.36 1.44 -27.06
C ASP A 145 8.24 0.25 -26.69
N TYR A 146 8.04 -0.90 -27.35
CA TYR A 146 8.67 -2.17 -26.99
C TYR A 146 9.62 -2.73 -28.05
N THR A 147 9.59 -2.21 -29.30
CA THR A 147 10.44 -2.69 -30.42
C THR A 147 11.93 -2.76 -30.07
N TYR A 148 12.43 -1.85 -29.23
CA TYR A 148 13.83 -1.79 -28.78
C TYR A 148 13.97 -1.86 -27.25
N ALA A 149 12.92 -2.28 -26.54
CA ALA A 149 12.98 -2.40 -25.10
C ALA A 149 14.04 -3.45 -24.72
N LYS A 150 14.85 -3.15 -23.69
CA LYS A 150 15.90 -4.06 -23.22
C LYS A 150 15.37 -4.89 -22.05
N LYS A 151 15.87 -6.12 -21.91
CA LYS A 151 15.79 -6.87 -20.64
C LYS A 151 16.92 -6.37 -19.75
N LEU A 152 16.58 -5.78 -18.60
CA LEU A 152 17.57 -5.38 -17.61
C LEU A 152 18.07 -6.61 -16.84
N PRO A 153 19.30 -6.57 -16.29
CA PRO A 153 19.81 -7.64 -15.47
C PRO A 153 18.94 -7.88 -14.24
N LYS A 154 18.97 -9.11 -13.73
CA LYS A 154 18.43 -9.43 -12.41
C LYS A 154 19.38 -8.81 -11.36
N ASN A 155 18.82 -8.20 -10.31
CA ASN A 155 19.57 -7.85 -9.11
C ASN A 155 19.31 -8.91 -8.01
N PRO A 156 20.37 -9.52 -7.44
CA PRO A 156 20.24 -10.49 -6.35
C PRO A 156 19.96 -9.87 -4.97
N GLU A 157 20.08 -8.56 -4.79
CA GLU A 157 19.73 -7.90 -3.54
C GLU A 157 18.23 -8.06 -3.27
N THR A 158 17.88 -8.57 -2.09
CA THR A 158 16.49 -8.84 -1.71
C THR A 158 16.21 -8.24 -0.35
N LEU A 159 14.98 -7.74 -0.15
CA LEU A 159 14.49 -7.41 1.17
C LEU A 159 14.42 -8.70 2.02
N ASP A 160 15.04 -8.70 3.20
CA ASP A 160 14.91 -9.79 4.17
C ASP A 160 13.52 -9.75 4.81
N VAL A 161 12.59 -10.53 4.24
CA VAL A 161 11.21 -10.61 4.70
C VAL A 161 11.03 -11.25 6.07
N ASP A 162 12.02 -12.03 6.53
CA ASP A 162 12.00 -12.67 7.84
C ASP A 162 12.40 -11.70 8.95
N ALA A 163 13.29 -10.75 8.63
CA ALA A 163 13.65 -9.66 9.53
C ALA A 163 12.54 -8.60 9.70
N LEU A 164 11.57 -8.51 8.79
CA LEU A 164 10.47 -7.55 8.88
C LEU A 164 9.55 -7.84 10.08
N SER A 165 9.12 -6.80 10.79
CA SER A 165 8.10 -6.90 11.84
C SER A 165 6.70 -7.10 11.24
N ASN A 166 5.80 -7.70 12.02
CA ASN A 166 4.36 -7.61 11.75
C ASN A 166 3.76 -6.37 12.42
N GLU A 167 4.43 -5.77 13.41
CA GLU A 167 3.90 -4.65 14.18
C GLU A 167 4.14 -3.31 13.49
N ILE A 168 3.19 -2.39 13.64
CA ILE A 168 3.33 -0.99 13.21
C ILE A 168 4.20 -0.26 14.24
N PRO A 169 5.26 0.45 13.84
CA PRO A 169 6.18 1.13 14.76
C PRO A 169 5.57 2.44 15.28
N TYR A 170 4.69 2.34 16.27
CA TYR A 170 4.07 3.50 16.90
C TYR A 170 5.07 4.32 17.72
N LYS A 171 4.97 5.64 17.62
CA LYS A 171 5.61 6.57 18.54
C LYS A 171 4.68 6.80 19.74
N MET A 172 5.13 6.47 20.94
CA MET A 172 4.34 6.63 22.17
C MET A 172 4.44 8.06 22.72
N TYR A 173 3.32 8.59 23.22
CA TYR A 173 3.28 9.81 24.04
C TYR A 173 3.35 9.47 25.53
N ALA A 174 3.79 10.42 26.36
CA ALA A 174 3.80 10.24 27.81
C ALA A 174 2.37 10.12 28.36
N ASP A 175 2.18 9.34 29.42
CA ASP A 175 0.88 9.16 30.04
C ASP A 175 0.25 10.50 30.46
N GLY A 176 -1.03 10.67 30.15
CA GLY A 176 -1.76 11.91 30.44
C GLY A 176 -1.47 13.07 29.48
N SER A 177 -0.70 12.86 28.42
CA SER A 177 -0.48 13.85 27.37
C SER A 177 -1.80 14.31 26.76
N ARG A 178 -1.87 15.61 26.46
CA ARG A 178 -3.05 16.25 25.85
C ARG A 178 -2.65 17.09 24.66
N SER A 179 -3.56 17.21 23.71
CA SER A 179 -3.45 18.15 22.60
C SER A 179 -4.78 18.86 22.37
N ASN A 180 -4.72 20.06 21.81
CA ASN A 180 -5.91 20.77 21.36
C ASN A 180 -6.15 20.50 19.88
N VAL A 181 -7.42 20.37 19.51
CA VAL A 181 -7.86 20.33 18.11
C VAL A 181 -7.81 21.76 17.56
N VAL A 182 -7.03 22.00 16.50
CA VAL A 182 -6.84 23.34 15.92
C VAL A 182 -7.75 23.61 14.72
N SER A 183 -8.29 22.57 14.09
CA SER A 183 -9.27 22.68 13.01
C SER A 183 -10.25 21.51 13.08
N SER A 184 -11.46 21.70 12.54
CA SER A 184 -12.49 20.66 12.51
C SER A 184 -11.93 19.37 11.89
N ALA A 185 -12.08 18.25 12.59
CA ALA A 185 -11.41 17.00 12.24
C ALA A 185 -12.35 15.81 12.37
N ALA A 186 -12.40 14.97 11.34
CA ALA A 186 -13.03 13.67 11.48
C ALA A 186 -12.20 12.78 12.41
N TYR A 187 -12.87 11.89 13.14
CA TYR A 187 -12.23 10.84 13.91
C TYR A 187 -12.82 9.46 13.59
N TYR A 188 -11.99 8.43 13.79
CA TYR A 188 -12.17 7.10 13.20
C TYR A 188 -11.89 5.97 14.20
N GLN A 189 -12.42 4.77 13.95
CA GLN A 189 -12.11 3.57 14.75
C GLN A 189 -10.69 3.04 14.49
N VAL A 190 -10.21 3.13 13.25
CA VAL A 190 -8.83 2.81 12.83
C VAL A 190 -8.21 3.97 12.04
N PRO A 191 -6.86 4.12 12.00
CA PRO A 191 -6.18 5.30 11.45
C PRO A 191 -6.16 5.35 9.91
N TYR A 192 -7.34 5.34 9.27
CA TYR A 192 -7.46 5.36 7.81
C TYR A 192 -8.91 5.51 7.31
N PRO A 193 -9.27 6.47 6.43
CA PRO A 193 -10.62 6.54 5.87
C PRO A 193 -10.92 5.33 4.97
N PHE A 194 -11.83 4.46 5.39
CA PHE A 194 -12.25 3.28 4.63
C PHE A 194 -13.72 2.95 4.85
N ASN A 195 -14.38 2.54 3.78
CA ASN A 195 -15.82 2.26 3.73
C ASN A 195 -16.07 0.78 3.44
N LEU A 196 -15.44 -0.11 4.21
CA LEU A 196 -15.78 -1.52 4.29
C LEU A 196 -15.62 -1.98 5.74
N LYS A 197 -16.04 -3.22 6.01
CA LYS A 197 -15.78 -3.89 7.27
C LYS A 197 -14.29 -3.84 7.65
N ILE A 198 -14.02 -3.35 8.86
CA ILE A 198 -12.67 -3.21 9.42
C ILE A 198 -12.19 -4.60 9.88
N LYS A 199 -11.17 -5.16 9.21
CA LYS A 199 -10.72 -6.53 9.51
C LYS A 199 -9.86 -6.59 10.77
N SER A 200 -9.12 -5.52 11.08
CA SER A 200 -8.29 -5.44 12.29
C SER A 200 -9.10 -5.29 13.59
N ARG A 201 -10.37 -4.85 13.49
CA ARG A 201 -11.29 -4.67 14.61
C ARG A 201 -12.56 -5.51 14.39
N PRO A 202 -12.45 -6.85 14.40
CA PRO A 202 -13.59 -7.73 14.17
C PRO A 202 -14.66 -7.62 15.28
N ASP A 203 -14.30 -7.05 16.43
CA ASP A 203 -15.18 -6.67 17.53
C ASP A 203 -16.13 -5.51 17.18
N VAL A 204 -15.79 -4.71 16.17
CA VAL A 204 -16.58 -3.55 15.74
C VAL A 204 -17.36 -3.89 14.47
N ALA A 205 -18.69 -3.93 14.58
CA ALA A 205 -19.59 -4.28 13.47
C ALA A 205 -19.91 -3.11 12.52
N VAL A 206 -19.02 -2.12 12.39
CA VAL A 206 -19.24 -0.95 11.53
C VAL A 206 -18.79 -1.20 10.10
N GLU A 207 -19.62 -0.78 9.15
CA GLU A 207 -19.29 -0.76 7.73
C GLU A 207 -18.64 0.58 7.30
N GLU A 208 -18.72 1.59 8.16
CA GLU A 208 -18.08 2.90 8.00
C GLU A 208 -17.08 3.14 9.16
N ASN A 209 -15.83 3.45 8.81
CA ASN A 209 -14.80 3.69 9.83
C ASN A 209 -14.90 5.07 10.50
N LYS A 210 -15.51 6.06 9.84
CA LYS A 210 -15.68 7.40 10.39
C LYS A 210 -16.72 7.36 11.51
N VAL A 211 -16.34 7.84 12.69
CA VAL A 211 -17.23 7.86 13.87
C VAL A 211 -17.90 9.22 14.02
N GLY A 212 -17.17 10.31 13.80
CA GLY A 212 -17.73 11.65 13.96
C GLY A 212 -16.75 12.76 13.60
N THR A 213 -17.04 13.97 14.07
CA THR A 213 -16.21 15.15 13.91
C THR A 213 -15.96 15.78 15.27
N VAL A 214 -14.71 16.14 15.56
CA VAL A 214 -14.32 16.91 16.75
C VAL A 214 -14.10 18.38 16.36
N THR A 215 -14.56 19.29 17.22
CA THR A 215 -14.54 20.73 16.97
C THR A 215 -13.21 21.38 17.40
N PRO A 216 -12.80 22.48 16.76
CA PRO A 216 -11.66 23.27 17.23
C PRO A 216 -11.83 23.71 18.69
N GLY A 217 -10.72 23.74 19.43
CA GLY A 217 -10.69 24.10 20.86
C GLY A 217 -10.97 22.92 21.80
N THR A 218 -11.41 21.76 21.29
CA THR A 218 -11.54 20.55 22.11
C THR A 218 -10.15 20.05 22.53
N THR A 219 -9.95 19.85 23.84
CA THR A 219 -8.78 19.17 24.38
C THR A 219 -9.03 17.67 24.41
N ILE A 220 -8.09 16.88 23.89
CA ILE A 220 -8.14 15.42 23.84
C ILE A 220 -6.91 14.82 24.53
N PHE A 221 -7.03 13.61 25.05
CA PHE A 221 -5.90 12.82 25.55
C PHE A 221 -5.27 12.05 24.40
N ILE A 222 -3.95 12.12 24.22
CA ILE A 222 -3.23 11.47 23.12
C ILE A 222 -2.35 10.33 23.65
N TYR A 223 -2.20 9.25 22.86
CA TYR A 223 -1.53 8.02 23.32
C TYR A 223 -0.35 7.62 22.44
N ARG A 224 -0.56 7.59 21.13
CA ARG A 224 0.47 7.21 20.16
C ARG A 224 0.23 7.80 18.78
N GLU A 225 1.28 7.86 17.99
CA GLU A 225 1.28 8.30 16.60
C GLU A 225 1.76 7.14 15.71
N ASP A 226 1.06 6.90 14.59
CA ASP A 226 1.49 5.93 13.56
C ASP A 226 2.40 6.61 12.51
N PRO A 227 3.13 5.83 11.69
CA PRO A 227 3.98 6.38 10.64
C PRO A 227 3.26 7.21 9.57
N ASN A 228 1.94 7.09 9.46
CA ASN A 228 1.10 7.83 8.51
C ASN A 228 0.59 9.17 9.10
N GLY A 229 1.03 9.54 10.30
CA GLY A 229 0.65 10.79 10.96
C GLY A 229 -0.72 10.76 11.63
N TRP A 230 -1.25 9.58 11.93
CA TRP A 230 -2.47 9.41 12.72
C TRP A 230 -2.15 9.33 14.21
N VAL A 231 -2.98 9.97 15.00
CA VAL A 231 -2.83 10.06 16.45
C VAL A 231 -4.02 9.38 17.11
N GLU A 232 -3.71 8.39 17.95
CA GLU A 232 -4.71 7.75 18.80
C GLU A 232 -5.03 8.66 19.98
N PHE A 233 -6.31 8.88 20.23
CA PHE A 233 -6.80 9.78 21.27
C PHE A 233 -8.07 9.27 21.94
N SER A 234 -8.48 9.93 23.02
CA SER A 234 -9.80 9.79 23.65
C SER A 234 -10.27 11.14 24.20
N PHE A 235 -11.59 11.29 24.37
CA PHE A 235 -12.19 12.51 24.94
C PHE A 235 -11.96 12.61 26.46
N GLU A 236 -11.88 11.47 27.13
CA GLU A 236 -11.65 11.36 28.57
C GLU A 236 -10.42 10.49 28.86
N ALA A 237 -9.79 10.67 30.01
CA ALA A 237 -8.66 9.84 30.41
C ALA A 237 -9.07 8.36 30.47
N ASN A 238 -8.33 7.49 29.79
CA ASN A 238 -8.62 6.05 29.67
C ASN A 238 -9.98 5.70 29.03
N GLY A 239 -10.61 6.66 28.32
CA GLY A 239 -11.82 6.42 27.55
C GLY A 239 -11.59 5.62 26.27
N GLU A 240 -12.67 5.42 25.52
CA GLU A 240 -12.65 4.78 24.19
C GLU A 240 -11.66 5.47 23.25
N LYS A 241 -10.92 4.68 22.47
CA LYS A 241 -9.84 5.15 21.61
C LYS A 241 -10.34 5.38 20.19
N TYR A 242 -9.97 6.52 19.64
CA TYR A 242 -10.22 6.89 18.26
C TYR A 242 -8.94 7.43 17.62
N TRP A 243 -8.98 7.63 16.31
CA TRP A 243 -7.86 8.14 15.54
C TRP A 243 -8.23 9.43 14.80
N THR A 244 -7.33 10.41 14.81
CA THR A 244 -7.42 11.60 13.96
C THR A 244 -6.05 11.98 13.39
N LEU A 245 -6.01 12.86 12.39
CA LEU A 245 -4.75 13.29 11.79
C LEU A 245 -4.02 14.28 12.68
N LYS A 246 -2.71 14.08 12.86
CA LYS A 246 -1.81 14.99 13.60
C LYS A 246 -1.88 16.43 13.09
N SER A 247 -2.04 16.63 11.78
CA SER A 247 -2.18 17.96 11.17
C SER A 247 -3.41 18.74 11.66
N LYS A 248 -4.31 18.10 12.41
CA LYS A 248 -5.49 18.72 13.04
C LYS A 248 -5.26 19.07 14.51
N LEU A 249 -4.09 18.76 15.05
CA LEU A 249 -3.73 18.90 16.45
C LEU A 249 -2.63 19.96 16.63
N SER A 250 -2.57 20.57 17.81
CA SER A 250 -1.51 21.52 18.18
C SER A 250 -0.24 20.78 18.62
N MET A 251 0.47 20.12 17.70
CA MET A 251 1.63 19.26 17.98
C MET A 251 2.75 19.42 16.95
#